data_AF-A0A067D360-F1
#
_entry.id   AF-A0A067D360-F1
#
_cell.length_a   1.000
_cell.length_b   1.000
_cell.length_c   1.000
_cell.angle_alpha   90.00
_cell.angle_beta   90.00
_cell.angle_gamma   90.00
#
_symmetry.space_group_name_H-M   'P 1'
#
loop_
_entity.id
_entity.type
_entity.pdbx_description
1 polymer ?
#
loop_
_entity_poly.entity_id
_entity_poly.type
_entity_poly.pdbx_seq_one_letter_code
_entity_poly.pdbx_strand_id
1 'polypeptide(L)'
;MATKTFIIILFIYMFSTSRAQTPQSNITTGSTLYTNSSPNFWPSPSGHFAFGFYPTGNGFKAGIWLIGSGPANDIIDVWTARRTDPVVSSGAALQFSVDGSRVLLRNSNGEVQLIAEPTRTAVAAAMLDSGNFVLCDSSSQTVWASFDHPTDTLLVSQKLAKDSELYSSMSLTNQSIGNFKLLMQSDGNLNAFPLRSIQDGKYGYWSSYTSGAGHNVTLNLDQYGILYLGNSTGFIVKNLTDGRPSVNGTTLLYQHQIGTSGSFSSKILWVAIVDEDRCVVKGACGLNSYCSLNGTGIACFCPPGFIYIDPEKPQEGCKLNSTIEDCLE
;
A
#
# COMPACT_ATOMS: atom_id res chain seq x y z
N MET A 1 22.26 -10.44 3.17
CA MET A 1 21.57 -9.24 2.63
C MET A 1 20.31 -9.04 3.47
N ALA A 2 20.21 -7.92 4.19
CA ALA A 2 19.10 -7.69 5.11
C ALA A 2 17.83 -7.29 4.34
N THR A 3 16.77 -8.07 4.49
CA THR A 3 15.44 -7.79 3.95
C THR A 3 14.81 -6.68 4.79
N LYS A 4 14.86 -5.46 4.29
CA LYS A 4 14.18 -4.33 4.91
C LYS A 4 12.69 -4.39 4.52
N THR A 5 11.81 -4.44 5.51
CA THR A 5 10.34 -4.46 5.31
C THR A 5 9.83 -3.04 5.39
N PHE A 6 9.10 -2.59 4.37
CA PHE A 6 8.67 -1.19 4.25
C PHE A 6 7.16 -1.07 4.07
N ILE A 7 6.58 -0.06 4.71
CA ILE A 7 5.29 0.53 4.34
C ILE A 7 5.69 1.80 3.58
N ILE A 8 5.24 1.93 2.32
CA ILE A 8 5.56 3.06 1.46
C ILE A 8 4.51 4.14 1.78
N ILE A 9 4.87 5.40 1.92
CA ILE A 9 3.91 6.51 2.04
C ILE A 9 4.44 7.59 1.10
N LEU A 10 3.62 8.15 0.20
CA LEU A 10 4.11 9.00 -0.88
C LEU A 10 3.82 10.47 -0.59
N PHE A 11 4.83 11.31 -0.77
CA PHE A 11 4.72 12.75 -0.62
C PHE A 11 5.03 13.47 -1.93
N ILE A 12 4.14 14.33 -2.42
CA ILE A 12 4.34 15.13 -3.64
C ILE A 12 4.27 16.61 -3.25
N TYR A 13 5.32 17.37 -3.54
CA TYR A 13 5.31 18.82 -3.36
C TYR A 13 4.73 19.47 -4.62
N MET A 14 3.49 19.95 -4.55
CA MET A 14 2.83 20.65 -5.66
C MET A 14 2.75 22.14 -5.33
N PHE A 15 3.26 23.00 -6.23
CA PHE A 15 2.80 24.39 -6.27
C PHE A 15 1.38 24.40 -6.86
N SER A 16 0.36 24.23 -6.03
CA SER A 16 -1.03 24.29 -6.50
C SER A 16 -1.53 25.73 -6.50
N THR A 17 -1.73 26.30 -7.69
CA THR A 17 -2.78 27.30 -7.89
C THR A 17 -4.11 26.53 -7.90
N SER A 18 -5.03 26.88 -7.02
CA SER A 18 -6.35 26.25 -6.92
C SER A 18 -7.21 26.60 -8.14
N ARG A 19 -7.13 25.78 -9.19
CA ARG A 19 -8.22 25.65 -10.17
C ARG A 19 -8.92 24.33 -9.94
N ALA A 20 -10.24 24.36 -9.84
CA ALA A 20 -11.06 23.17 -10.02
C ALA A 20 -10.63 22.51 -11.35
N GLN A 21 -9.96 21.37 -11.26
CA GLN A 21 -9.50 20.64 -12.45
C GLN A 21 -10.67 19.79 -12.95
N THR A 22 -11.27 20.21 -14.07
CA THR A 22 -12.02 19.30 -14.94
C THR A 22 -11.07 18.21 -15.44
N PRO A 23 -11.42 16.91 -15.35
CA PRO A 23 -10.57 15.83 -15.82
C PRO A 23 -10.31 16.02 -17.31
N GLN A 24 -9.06 16.33 -17.66
CA GLN A 24 -8.68 16.71 -19.02
C GLN A 24 -8.23 15.50 -19.87
N SER A 25 -8.26 14.29 -19.30
CA SER A 25 -8.03 13.00 -19.97
C SER A 25 -9.16 12.00 -19.63
N ASN A 26 -10.34 12.21 -20.20
CA ASN A 26 -11.50 11.33 -19.97
C ASN A 26 -11.32 10.00 -20.72
N ILE A 27 -10.96 8.95 -19.99
CA ILE A 27 -10.99 7.56 -20.46
C ILE A 27 -12.47 7.18 -20.59
N THR A 28 -12.95 6.91 -21.79
CA THR A 28 -14.36 6.59 -22.02
C THR A 28 -14.66 5.11 -21.79
N THR A 29 -15.93 4.79 -21.53
CA THR A 29 -16.41 3.41 -21.47
C THR A 29 -16.02 2.62 -22.71
N GLY A 30 -15.61 1.37 -22.54
CA GLY A 30 -15.09 0.51 -23.61
C GLY A 30 -13.58 0.62 -23.86
N SER A 31 -12.92 1.62 -23.27
CA SER A 31 -11.46 1.76 -23.35
C SER A 31 -10.77 0.52 -22.77
N THR A 32 -9.76 0.02 -23.49
CA THR A 32 -9.01 -1.18 -23.11
C THR A 32 -7.51 -0.94 -23.29
N LEU A 33 -6.73 -1.30 -22.27
CA LEU A 33 -5.27 -1.38 -22.34
C LEU A 33 -4.87 -2.85 -22.48
N TYR A 34 -3.76 -3.11 -23.17
CA TYR A 34 -3.19 -4.45 -23.25
C TYR A 34 -1.74 -4.42 -22.79
N THR A 35 -1.25 -5.51 -22.21
CA THR A 35 0.17 -5.59 -21.80
C THR A 35 1.13 -5.54 -23.00
N ASN A 36 0.67 -5.89 -24.20
CA ASN A 36 1.45 -5.89 -25.45
C ASN A 36 1.21 -4.64 -26.32
N SER A 37 0.49 -3.63 -25.84
CA SER A 37 0.32 -2.34 -26.53
C SER A 37 1.29 -1.27 -25.99
N SER A 38 1.53 -0.23 -26.78
CA SER A 38 2.22 0.98 -26.34
C SER A 38 1.39 2.21 -26.71
N PRO A 39 0.89 3.00 -25.73
CA PRO A 39 1.04 2.80 -24.29
C PRO A 39 0.20 1.62 -23.77
N ASN A 40 0.60 1.07 -22.62
CA ASN A 40 -0.16 0.08 -21.83
C ASN A 40 -0.71 0.70 -20.53
N PHE A 41 -0.85 2.03 -20.51
CA PHE A 41 -1.29 2.81 -19.35
C PHE A 41 -2.00 4.10 -19.75
N TRP A 42 -2.76 4.67 -18.80
CA TRP A 42 -3.36 5.98 -18.87
C TRP A 42 -2.63 6.95 -17.91
N PRO A 43 -2.01 8.03 -18.41
CA PRO A 43 -1.28 8.98 -17.58
C PRO A 43 -2.19 10.02 -16.92
N SER A 44 -1.72 10.59 -15.80
CA SER A 44 -2.26 11.83 -15.26
C SER A 44 -1.89 13.04 -16.14
N PRO A 45 -2.64 14.16 -16.09
CA PRO A 45 -2.32 15.36 -16.87
C PRO A 45 -0.89 15.89 -16.69
N SER A 46 -0.34 15.83 -15.48
CA SER A 46 1.06 16.17 -15.19
C SER A 46 2.08 15.19 -15.75
N GLY A 47 1.66 13.96 -16.10
CA GLY A 47 2.54 12.88 -16.50
C GLY A 47 3.35 12.29 -15.35
N HIS A 48 2.98 12.52 -14.09
CA HIS A 48 3.68 11.96 -12.92
C HIS A 48 3.11 10.62 -12.46
N PHE A 49 1.83 10.37 -12.71
CA PHE A 49 1.18 9.09 -12.39
C PHE A 49 0.69 8.39 -13.65
N ALA A 50 0.70 7.07 -13.60
CA ALA A 50 0.05 6.21 -14.59
C ALA A 50 -0.87 5.22 -13.88
N PHE A 51 -2.02 4.93 -14.48
CA PHE A 51 -2.83 3.75 -14.17
C PHE A 51 -2.83 2.78 -15.36
N GLY A 52 -2.47 1.52 -15.15
CA GLY A 52 -2.36 0.55 -16.23
C GLY A 52 -1.48 -0.64 -15.87
N PHE A 53 -0.78 -1.19 -16.87
CA PHE A 53 0.15 -2.29 -16.67
C PHE A 53 1.58 -1.82 -16.44
N TYR A 54 2.21 -2.35 -15.40
CA TYR A 54 3.64 -2.16 -15.15
C TYR A 54 4.34 -3.52 -15.03
N PRO A 55 5.58 -3.66 -15.54
CA PRO A 55 6.33 -4.91 -15.47
C PRO A 55 6.66 -5.28 -14.02
N THR A 56 6.56 -6.57 -13.71
CA THR A 56 6.93 -7.15 -12.41
C THR A 56 7.43 -8.56 -12.63
N GLY A 57 8.72 -8.80 -12.34
CA GLY A 57 9.37 -10.09 -12.64
C GLY A 57 9.26 -10.43 -14.12
N ASN A 58 8.68 -11.59 -14.43
CA ASN A 58 8.52 -12.10 -15.80
C ASN A 58 7.14 -11.78 -16.43
N GLY A 59 6.33 -10.94 -15.78
CA GLY A 59 5.00 -10.58 -16.25
C GLY A 59 4.64 -9.14 -15.90
N PHE A 60 3.34 -8.89 -15.74
CA PHE A 60 2.81 -7.56 -15.43
C PHE A 60 1.88 -7.61 -14.24
N LYS A 61 1.77 -6.47 -13.53
CA LYS A 61 0.66 -6.19 -12.62
C LYS A 61 -0.11 -4.97 -13.12
N ALA A 62 -1.35 -4.85 -12.67
CA ALA A 62 -2.19 -3.69 -12.93
C ALA A 62 -2.20 -2.79 -11.68
N GLY A 63 -1.98 -1.49 -11.85
CA GLY A 63 -1.90 -0.60 -10.71
C GLY A 63 -1.60 0.84 -11.08
N ILE A 64 -1.23 1.63 -10.07
CA ILE A 64 -0.82 3.02 -10.16
C ILE A 64 0.64 3.12 -9.74
N TRP A 65 1.45 3.79 -10.55
CA TRP A 65 2.87 4.02 -10.27
C TRP A 65 3.31 5.41 -10.71
N LEU A 66 4.51 5.79 -10.26
CA LEU A 66 5.17 7.01 -10.69
C LEU A 66 5.87 6.86 -12.04
N ILE A 67 5.56 7.73 -12.99
CA ILE A 67 6.23 7.77 -14.29
C ILE A 67 7.60 8.44 -14.14
N GLY A 68 8.64 7.83 -14.72
CA GLY A 68 10.00 8.39 -14.74
C GLY A 68 10.82 8.15 -13.47
N SER A 69 10.36 7.27 -12.57
CA SER A 69 11.07 6.95 -11.34
C SER A 69 12.21 5.94 -11.57
N GLY A 70 13.47 6.37 -11.41
CA GLY A 70 14.64 5.49 -11.23
C GLY A 70 15.29 4.92 -12.50
N PRO A 71 16.38 4.12 -12.37
CA PRO A 71 16.90 3.30 -13.47
C PRO A 71 15.75 2.46 -14.05
N ALA A 72 15.83 2.09 -15.34
CA ALA A 72 14.73 1.51 -16.14
C ALA A 72 13.97 0.29 -15.56
N ASN A 73 14.34 -0.23 -14.39
CA ASN A 73 13.75 -1.39 -13.73
C ASN A 73 13.17 -1.12 -12.32
N ASP A 74 13.27 0.08 -11.74
CA ASP A 74 12.76 0.38 -10.39
C ASP A 74 11.41 1.13 -10.45
N ILE A 75 10.33 0.38 -10.67
CA ILE A 75 8.98 0.94 -10.66
C ILE A 75 8.54 1.18 -9.22
N ILE A 76 8.07 2.40 -8.95
CA ILE A 76 7.51 2.77 -7.65
C ILE A 76 5.99 2.73 -7.79
N ASP A 77 5.43 1.54 -7.54
CA ASP A 77 4.00 1.36 -7.40
C ASP A 77 3.50 1.99 -6.09
N VAL A 78 2.36 2.64 -6.18
CA VAL A 78 1.67 3.27 -5.02
C VAL A 78 0.29 2.68 -4.79
N TRP A 79 -0.19 1.88 -5.74
CA TRP A 79 -1.43 1.14 -5.62
C TRP A 79 -1.37 -0.06 -6.56
N THR A 80 -1.51 -1.26 -6.03
CA THR A 80 -1.52 -2.48 -6.85
C THR A 80 -2.89 -3.15 -6.79
N ALA A 81 -3.55 -3.28 -7.94
CA ALA A 81 -4.78 -4.05 -8.01
C ALA A 81 -4.49 -5.50 -7.64
N ARG A 82 -5.32 -6.08 -6.76
CA ARG A 82 -5.26 -7.51 -6.43
C ARG A 82 -3.83 -7.95 -6.08
N ARG A 83 -3.21 -7.26 -5.13
CA ARG A 83 -1.78 -7.36 -4.78
C ARG A 83 -1.28 -8.79 -4.52
N THR A 84 -2.15 -9.69 -4.05
CA THR A 84 -1.85 -11.12 -3.81
C THR A 84 -1.87 -11.99 -5.05
N ASP A 85 -2.51 -11.52 -6.12
CA ASP A 85 -2.74 -12.35 -7.30
C ASP A 85 -1.42 -12.44 -8.11
N PRO A 86 -1.20 -13.56 -8.83
CA PRO A 86 -0.03 -13.74 -9.68
C PRO A 86 0.10 -12.64 -10.74
N VAL A 87 1.32 -12.48 -11.27
CA VAL A 87 1.53 -11.61 -12.43
C VAL A 87 0.78 -12.14 -13.64
N VAL A 88 0.24 -11.23 -14.45
CA VAL A 88 -0.40 -11.59 -15.71
C VAL A 88 0.62 -11.65 -16.85
N SER A 89 0.37 -12.53 -17.81
CA SER A 89 1.23 -12.72 -18.97
C SER A 89 0.93 -11.72 -20.09
N SER A 90 1.79 -11.69 -21.11
CA SER A 90 1.55 -10.90 -22.31
C SER A 90 0.22 -11.25 -22.98
N GLY A 91 -0.54 -10.25 -23.43
CA GLY A 91 -1.88 -10.39 -24.01
C GLY A 91 -3.02 -10.18 -23.01
N ALA A 92 -2.73 -9.95 -21.73
CA ALA A 92 -3.75 -9.55 -20.76
C ALA A 92 -4.31 -8.15 -21.07
N ALA A 93 -5.57 -7.94 -20.69
CA ALA A 93 -6.33 -6.73 -21.01
C ALA A 93 -6.93 -6.08 -19.74
N LEU A 94 -6.79 -4.77 -19.60
CA LEU A 94 -7.46 -3.97 -18.58
C LEU A 94 -8.54 -3.14 -19.25
N GLN A 95 -9.80 -3.43 -18.95
CA GLN A 95 -10.95 -2.93 -19.68
C GLN A 95 -11.89 -2.13 -18.77
N PHE A 96 -12.17 -0.90 -19.14
CA PHE A 96 -13.33 -0.16 -18.63
C PHE A 96 -14.56 -0.61 -19.41
N SER A 97 -15.55 -1.21 -18.74
CA SER A 97 -16.68 -1.84 -19.42
C SER A 97 -17.52 -0.83 -20.22
N VAL A 98 -18.13 -1.29 -21.32
CA VAL A 98 -18.94 -0.45 -22.22
C VAL A 98 -20.18 0.10 -21.52
N ASP A 99 -20.75 -0.68 -20.60
CA ASP A 99 -21.90 -0.30 -19.78
C ASP A 99 -21.50 0.58 -18.57
N GLY A 100 -20.22 0.89 -18.38
CA GLY A 100 -19.74 1.75 -17.31
C GLY A 100 -19.86 1.16 -15.91
N SER A 101 -20.15 -0.14 -15.79
CA SER A 101 -20.43 -0.80 -14.53
C SER A 101 -19.18 -1.31 -13.81
N ARG A 102 -18.05 -1.53 -14.51
CA ARG A 102 -16.86 -2.22 -13.97
C ARG A 102 -15.56 -1.84 -14.68
N VAL A 103 -14.45 -1.95 -13.96
CA VAL A 103 -13.11 -2.11 -14.55
C VAL A 103 -12.65 -3.54 -14.31
N LEU A 104 -12.28 -4.24 -15.38
CA LEU A 104 -11.96 -5.66 -15.38
C LEU A 104 -10.54 -5.90 -15.87
N LEU A 105 -9.81 -6.78 -15.19
CA LEU A 105 -8.56 -7.37 -15.66
C LEU A 105 -8.88 -8.74 -16.25
N ARG A 106 -8.55 -8.94 -17.53
CA ARG A 106 -8.70 -10.21 -18.24
C ARG A 106 -7.33 -10.77 -18.52
N ASN A 107 -7.00 -11.92 -17.96
CA ASN A 107 -5.74 -12.58 -18.22
C ASN A 107 -5.78 -13.31 -19.58
N SER A 108 -4.61 -13.59 -20.14
CA SER A 108 -4.41 -14.32 -21.40
C SER A 108 -5.02 -15.73 -21.40
N ASN A 109 -5.19 -16.36 -20.22
CA ASN A 109 -5.85 -17.65 -20.04
C ASN A 109 -7.39 -17.57 -19.97
N GLY A 110 -7.97 -16.36 -20.08
CA GLY A 110 -9.42 -16.11 -20.01
C GLY A 110 -9.97 -15.83 -18.61
N GLU A 111 -9.15 -15.89 -17.56
CA GLU A 111 -9.56 -15.51 -16.21
C GLU A 111 -9.93 -14.02 -16.14
N VAL A 112 -11.02 -13.68 -15.46
CA VAL A 112 -11.53 -12.31 -15.34
C VAL A 112 -11.58 -11.91 -13.88
N GLN A 113 -10.96 -10.79 -13.56
CA GLN A 113 -10.88 -10.24 -12.21
C GLN A 113 -11.48 -8.84 -12.17
N LEU A 114 -12.23 -8.56 -11.10
CA LEU A 114 -12.80 -7.24 -10.84
C LEU A 114 -11.75 -6.33 -10.20
N ILE A 115 -11.50 -5.17 -10.81
CA ILE A 115 -10.57 -4.16 -10.31
C ILE A 115 -11.33 -3.02 -9.62
N ALA A 116 -12.44 -2.58 -10.23
CA ALA A 116 -13.27 -1.51 -9.70
C ALA A 116 -14.75 -1.78 -10.03
N GLU A 117 -15.64 -1.52 -9.07
CA GLU A 117 -17.09 -1.55 -9.24
C GLU A 117 -17.66 -0.23 -8.70
N PRO A 118 -17.97 0.74 -9.58
CA PRO A 118 -18.57 1.99 -9.16
C PRO A 118 -19.97 1.80 -8.60
N THR A 119 -20.31 2.64 -7.63
CA THR A 119 -21.61 2.65 -6.94
C THR A 119 -22.79 2.98 -7.87
N ARG A 120 -22.51 3.63 -9.00
CA ARG A 120 -23.45 4.00 -10.07
C ARG A 120 -22.73 3.90 -11.41
N THR A 121 -23.47 3.87 -12.52
CA THR A 121 -22.88 3.82 -13.86
C THR A 121 -21.92 4.98 -14.10
N ALA A 122 -20.66 4.65 -14.38
CA ALA A 122 -19.64 5.62 -14.76
C ALA A 122 -19.66 5.85 -16.28
N VAL A 123 -19.43 7.07 -16.72
CA VAL A 123 -19.31 7.42 -18.15
C VAL A 123 -17.87 7.76 -18.54
N ALA A 124 -17.03 8.03 -17.55
CA ALA A 124 -15.63 8.38 -17.74
C ALA A 124 -14.78 7.87 -16.58
N ALA A 125 -13.50 7.67 -16.86
CA ALA A 125 -12.46 7.48 -15.85
C ALA A 125 -11.33 8.48 -16.06
N ALA A 126 -10.56 8.76 -15.01
CA ALA A 126 -9.41 9.66 -15.09
C ALA A 126 -8.33 9.27 -14.07
N MET A 127 -7.07 9.41 -14.48
CA MET A 127 -5.92 9.40 -13.58
C MET A 127 -5.64 10.83 -13.14
N LEU A 128 -5.86 11.16 -11.86
CA LEU A 128 -5.65 12.52 -11.34
C LEU A 128 -4.19 12.77 -10.97
N ASP A 129 -3.78 14.05 -10.96
CA ASP A 129 -2.44 14.47 -10.53
C ASP A 129 -2.16 14.23 -9.04
N SER A 130 -3.20 13.94 -8.25
CA SER A 130 -3.05 13.48 -6.87
C SER A 130 -2.58 12.02 -6.76
N GLY A 131 -2.61 11.26 -7.86
CA GLY A 131 -2.42 9.81 -7.83
C GLY A 131 -3.71 9.02 -7.57
N ASN A 132 -4.88 9.70 -7.56
CA ASN A 132 -6.18 9.05 -7.44
C ASN A 132 -6.71 8.67 -8.83
N PHE A 133 -6.95 7.38 -9.07
CA PHE A 133 -7.68 6.93 -10.25
C PHE A 133 -9.18 6.89 -9.91
N VAL A 134 -9.98 7.60 -10.70
CA VAL A 134 -11.41 7.79 -10.41
C VAL A 134 -12.30 7.36 -11.57
N LEU A 135 -13.49 6.86 -11.23
CA LEU A 135 -14.61 6.68 -12.15
C LEU A 135 -15.68 7.72 -11.85
N CYS A 136 -16.21 8.38 -12.88
CA CYS A 136 -17.17 9.47 -12.75
C CYS A 136 -18.48 9.19 -13.51
N ASP A 137 -19.60 9.59 -12.91
CA ASP A 137 -20.92 9.54 -13.55
C ASP A 137 -21.13 10.72 -14.54
N SER A 138 -22.30 10.74 -15.18
CA SER A 138 -22.69 11.81 -16.12
C SER A 138 -22.80 13.20 -15.49
N SER A 139 -22.91 13.28 -14.16
CA SER A 139 -22.90 14.53 -13.39
C SER A 139 -21.49 14.90 -12.92
N SER A 140 -20.46 14.23 -13.43
CA SER A 140 -19.05 14.39 -13.05
C SER A 140 -18.79 14.11 -11.56
N GLN A 141 -19.67 13.37 -10.90
CA GLN A 141 -19.45 12.92 -9.52
C GLN A 141 -18.62 11.66 -9.52
N THR A 142 -17.62 11.60 -8.64
CA THR A 142 -16.85 10.38 -8.42
C THR A 142 -17.75 9.30 -7.81
N VAL A 143 -17.80 8.15 -8.48
CA VAL A 143 -18.60 6.98 -8.08
C VAL A 143 -17.74 5.78 -7.67
N TRP A 144 -16.43 5.88 -7.89
CA TRP A 144 -15.37 4.99 -7.40
C TRP A 144 -14.04 5.74 -7.40
N ALA A 145 -13.18 5.49 -6.42
CA ALA A 145 -11.84 6.04 -6.34
C ALA A 145 -10.83 5.01 -5.81
N SER A 146 -9.63 4.97 -6.37
CA SER A 146 -8.55 4.10 -5.86
C SER A 146 -8.15 4.46 -4.43
N PHE A 147 -8.34 5.73 -4.05
CA PHE A 147 -8.07 6.24 -2.70
C PHE A 147 -8.90 5.57 -1.60
N ASP A 148 -10.10 5.09 -1.95
CA ASP A 148 -10.99 4.37 -1.03
C ASP A 148 -10.61 2.88 -0.88
N HIS A 149 -9.64 2.41 -1.67
CA HIS A 149 -9.14 1.04 -1.69
C HIS A 149 -7.62 1.00 -1.52
N PRO A 150 -7.06 1.54 -0.42
CA PRO A 150 -5.62 1.64 -0.25
C PRO A 150 -4.96 0.26 -0.17
N THR A 151 -3.65 0.21 -0.45
CA THR A 151 -2.88 -1.04 -0.44
C THR A 151 -1.78 -1.00 0.61
N ASP A 152 -0.59 -0.57 0.25
CA ASP A 152 0.54 -0.36 1.16
C ASP A 152 0.91 1.11 1.34
N THR A 153 0.31 1.98 0.53
CA THR A 153 0.66 3.38 0.42
C THR A 153 -0.49 4.33 0.69
N LEU A 154 -0.19 5.38 1.46
CA LEU A 154 -1.04 6.55 1.60
C LEU A 154 -0.43 7.71 0.79
N LEU A 155 -1.20 8.29 -0.13
CA LEU A 155 -0.79 9.46 -0.91
C LEU A 155 -1.19 10.77 -0.21
N VAL A 156 -0.54 11.87 -0.59
CA VAL A 156 -1.01 13.23 -0.23
C VAL A 156 -2.47 13.37 -0.65
N SER A 157 -3.28 14.00 0.19
CA SER A 157 -4.74 14.16 0.03
C SER A 157 -5.58 12.88 0.14
N GLN A 158 -4.95 11.70 0.21
CA GLN A 158 -5.64 10.46 0.56
C GLN A 158 -5.91 10.42 2.07
N LYS A 159 -7.06 9.82 2.42
CA LYS A 159 -7.44 9.58 3.81
C LYS A 159 -7.59 8.08 4.04
N LEU A 160 -6.99 7.56 5.10
CA LEU A 160 -7.36 6.23 5.58
C LEU A 160 -8.61 6.38 6.45
N ALA A 161 -9.75 5.97 5.91
CA ALA A 161 -11.03 6.04 6.61
C ALA A 161 -11.09 5.02 7.76
N LYS A 162 -12.10 5.16 8.61
CA LYS A 162 -12.47 4.16 9.61
C LYS A 162 -12.54 2.76 8.98
N ASP A 163 -12.08 1.77 9.73
CA ASP A 163 -12.03 0.34 9.41
C ASP A 163 -11.21 0.00 8.14
N SER A 164 -10.44 0.97 7.63
CA SER A 164 -9.56 0.77 6.48
C SER A 164 -8.14 0.43 6.92
N GLU A 165 -7.46 -0.39 6.11
CA GLU A 165 -6.16 -0.97 6.42
C GLU A 165 -5.12 -0.65 5.33
N LEU A 166 -3.87 -0.46 5.77
CA LEU A 166 -2.69 -0.54 4.91
C LEU A 166 -1.90 -1.79 5.26
N TYR A 167 -1.44 -2.53 4.25
CA TYR A 167 -0.64 -3.74 4.41
C TYR A 167 0.79 -3.51 3.96
N SER A 168 1.78 -3.87 4.76
CA SER A 168 3.18 -3.75 4.36
C SER A 168 3.48 -4.61 3.13
N SER A 169 4.54 -4.28 2.40
CA SER A 169 5.15 -5.19 1.43
C SER A 169 5.90 -6.31 2.16
N MET A 170 6.09 -7.45 1.50
CA MET A 170 6.95 -8.52 2.02
C MET A 170 8.43 -8.10 2.04
N SER A 171 8.87 -7.35 1.03
CA SER A 171 10.20 -6.74 0.96
C SER A 171 10.21 -5.57 -0.04
N LEU A 172 11.36 -4.90 -0.18
CA LEU A 172 11.59 -3.89 -1.24
C LEU A 172 11.35 -4.43 -2.66
N THR A 173 11.65 -5.70 -2.90
CA THR A 173 11.61 -6.32 -4.22
C THR A 173 10.39 -7.22 -4.41
N ASN A 174 9.64 -7.47 -3.33
CA ASN A 174 8.42 -8.27 -3.34
C ASN A 174 7.27 -7.48 -2.72
N GLN A 175 6.46 -6.91 -3.62
CA GLN A 175 5.25 -6.16 -3.30
C GLN A 175 4.04 -7.06 -2.99
N SER A 176 4.24 -8.32 -2.62
CA SER A 176 3.16 -9.13 -2.04
C SER A 176 2.84 -8.64 -0.62
N ILE A 177 1.67 -9.00 -0.10
CA ILE A 177 1.28 -8.68 1.27
C ILE A 177 2.33 -9.25 2.25
N GLY A 178 2.89 -8.36 3.07
CA GLY A 178 3.86 -8.67 4.11
C GLY A 178 3.21 -8.96 5.46
N ASN A 179 4.02 -8.91 6.52
CA ASN A 179 3.61 -9.38 7.84
C ASN A 179 2.98 -8.32 8.73
N PHE A 180 2.76 -7.09 8.24
CA PHE A 180 2.28 -5.98 9.06
C PHE A 180 1.12 -5.25 8.42
N LYS A 181 0.26 -4.68 9.26
CA LYS A 181 -0.82 -3.79 8.84
C LYS A 181 -0.99 -2.60 9.75
N LEU A 182 -1.45 -1.49 9.19
CA LEU A 182 -1.90 -0.29 9.90
C LEU A 182 -3.41 -0.19 9.74
N LEU A 183 -4.14 -0.05 10.85
CA LEU A 183 -5.62 -0.02 10.87
C LEU A 183 -6.09 1.25 11.56
N MET A 184 -6.97 1.99 10.87
CA MET A 184 -7.73 3.09 11.46
C MET A 184 -9.00 2.52 12.10
N GLN A 185 -9.03 2.38 13.42
CA GLN A 185 -10.13 1.72 14.12
C GLN A 185 -11.36 2.63 14.28
N SER A 186 -12.51 1.99 14.49
CA SER A 186 -13.80 2.66 14.66
C SER A 186 -13.92 3.59 15.87
N ASP A 187 -13.05 3.45 16.87
CA ASP A 187 -13.01 4.27 18.08
C ASP A 187 -12.15 5.54 17.92
N GLY A 188 -11.54 5.73 16.75
CA GLY A 188 -10.65 6.84 16.46
C GLY A 188 -9.18 6.58 16.77
N ASN A 189 -8.82 5.35 17.14
CA ASN A 189 -7.44 4.95 17.35
C ASN A 189 -6.79 4.43 16.06
N LEU A 190 -5.55 4.82 15.79
CA LEU A 190 -4.73 4.24 14.73
C LEU A 190 -3.78 3.23 15.38
N ASN A 191 -3.79 1.99 14.89
CA ASN A 191 -3.00 0.91 15.47
C ASN A 191 -2.23 0.14 14.40
N ALA A 192 -1.03 -0.30 14.75
CA ALA A 192 -0.23 -1.15 13.87
C ALA A 192 -0.07 -2.55 14.47
N PHE A 193 -0.27 -3.56 13.62
CA PHE A 193 -0.41 -4.95 14.00
C PHE A 193 0.44 -5.87 13.14
N PRO A 194 0.90 -7.02 13.69
CA PRO A 194 1.22 -8.17 12.85
C PRO A 194 -0.04 -8.62 12.09
N LEU A 195 0.11 -9.03 10.82
CA LEU A 195 -0.99 -9.44 9.96
C LEU A 195 -1.81 -10.60 10.56
N ARG A 196 -1.11 -11.57 11.19
CA ARG A 196 -1.71 -12.77 11.81
C ARG A 196 -2.19 -12.55 13.25
N SER A 197 -2.27 -11.29 13.70
CA SER A 197 -2.76 -10.92 15.02
C SER A 197 -4.28 -11.10 15.12
N ILE A 198 -4.75 -11.51 16.30
CA ILE A 198 -6.16 -11.34 16.68
C ILE A 198 -6.45 -9.83 16.72
N GLN A 199 -7.59 -9.41 16.18
CA GLN A 199 -7.98 -7.99 16.07
C GLN A 199 -8.51 -7.38 17.38
N ASP A 200 -8.18 -7.96 18.54
CA ASP A 200 -8.63 -7.51 19.86
C ASP A 200 -7.74 -6.38 20.44
N GLY A 201 -6.78 -5.87 19.68
CA GLY A 201 -5.86 -4.82 20.11
C GLY A 201 -4.66 -5.30 20.92
N LYS A 202 -4.71 -6.50 21.52
CA LYS A 202 -3.74 -7.00 22.50
C LYS A 202 -2.34 -7.26 21.93
N TYR A 203 -2.26 -7.49 20.62
CA TYR A 203 -1.01 -7.81 19.94
C TYR A 203 -0.55 -6.73 18.96
N GLY A 204 -1.15 -5.53 19.03
CA GLY A 204 -0.59 -4.35 18.40
C GLY A 204 0.81 -4.04 18.95
N TYR A 205 1.69 -3.53 18.08
CA TYR A 205 3.04 -3.11 18.47
C TYR A 205 3.18 -1.57 18.47
N TRP A 206 2.19 -0.84 17.94
CA TRP A 206 2.12 0.63 17.94
C TRP A 206 0.67 1.09 18.13
N SER A 207 0.46 2.20 18.83
CA SER A 207 -0.84 2.86 18.95
C SER A 207 -0.70 4.38 18.94
N SER A 208 -1.66 5.07 18.33
CA SER A 208 -1.76 6.53 18.44
C SER A 208 -2.30 6.98 19.80
N TYR A 209 -2.85 6.08 20.62
CA TYR A 209 -3.49 6.39 21.91
C TYR A 209 -4.62 7.44 21.78
N THR A 210 -5.43 7.30 20.73
CA THR A 210 -6.58 8.19 20.46
C THR A 210 -7.92 7.45 20.52
N SER A 211 -7.96 6.30 21.21
CA SER A 211 -9.19 5.57 21.48
C SER A 211 -10.21 6.47 22.20
N GLY A 212 -11.43 6.53 21.67
CA GLY A 212 -12.50 7.39 22.17
C GLY A 212 -12.62 8.73 21.42
N ALA A 213 -11.73 9.02 20.48
CA ALA A 213 -11.85 10.21 19.62
C ALA A 213 -13.03 10.13 18.62
N GLY A 214 -13.54 8.93 18.37
CA GLY A 214 -14.77 8.69 17.64
C GLY A 214 -14.58 8.13 16.22
N HIS A 215 -15.69 7.70 15.63
CA HIS A 215 -15.71 6.99 14.35
C HIS A 215 -15.49 7.87 13.11
N ASN A 216 -15.36 9.18 13.29
CA ASN A 216 -15.16 10.16 12.22
C ASN A 216 -13.70 10.59 12.06
N VAL A 217 -12.78 9.95 12.77
CA VAL A 217 -11.35 10.19 12.66
C VAL A 217 -10.77 9.43 11.47
N THR A 218 -9.91 10.09 10.71
CA THR A 218 -9.16 9.51 9.60
C THR A 218 -7.66 9.79 9.77
N LEU A 219 -6.82 8.92 9.20
CA LEU A 219 -5.41 9.24 8.97
C LEU A 219 -5.29 10.07 7.71
N ASN A 220 -4.55 11.16 7.77
CA ASN A 220 -4.40 12.12 6.68
C ASN A 220 -2.92 12.41 6.46
N LEU A 221 -2.55 12.63 5.20
CA LEU A 221 -1.25 13.17 4.80
C LEU A 221 -1.47 14.45 4.01
N ASP A 222 -0.90 15.55 4.47
CA ASP A 222 -0.99 16.83 3.78
C ASP A 222 0.17 17.08 2.80
N GLN A 223 0.08 18.21 2.10
CA GLN A 223 1.06 18.67 1.12
C GLN A 223 2.39 19.16 1.71
N TYR A 224 2.53 19.22 3.04
CA TYR A 224 3.76 19.60 3.74
C TYR A 224 4.47 18.39 4.37
N GLY A 225 3.82 17.24 4.41
CA GLY A 225 4.38 15.96 4.82
C GLY A 225 3.99 15.64 6.24
N ILE A 226 2.97 16.33 6.75
CA ILE A 226 2.44 16.13 8.08
C ILE A 226 1.43 14.99 8.00
N LEU A 227 1.75 13.93 8.71
CA LEU A 227 0.87 12.81 8.97
C LEU A 227 0.09 13.11 10.24
N TYR A 228 -1.24 13.10 10.17
CA TYR A 228 -2.06 13.43 11.33
C TYR A 228 -3.40 12.69 11.34
N LEU A 229 -3.95 12.55 12.55
CA LEU A 229 -5.32 12.14 12.78
C LEU A 229 -6.21 13.37 12.84
N GLY A 230 -7.21 13.41 11.97
CA GLY A 230 -8.16 14.52 11.86
C GLY A 230 -9.58 14.00 11.84
N ASN A 231 -10.52 14.76 12.40
CA ASN A 231 -11.94 14.42 12.36
C ASN A 231 -12.67 15.14 11.21
N SER A 232 -13.96 14.84 11.03
CA SER A 232 -14.80 15.44 9.98
C SER A 232 -15.00 16.95 10.10
N THR A 233 -14.74 17.56 11.27
CA THR A 233 -14.85 19.02 11.47
C THR A 233 -13.56 19.76 11.10
N GLY A 234 -12.53 19.05 10.63
CA GLY A 234 -11.21 19.60 10.36
C GLY A 234 -10.35 19.80 11.61
N PHE A 235 -10.78 19.30 12.78
CA PHE A 235 -9.98 19.34 14.00
C PHE A 235 -8.89 18.27 13.93
N ILE A 236 -7.65 18.68 14.17
CA ILE A 236 -6.51 17.78 14.28
C ILE A 236 -6.54 17.14 15.66
N VAL A 237 -6.90 15.86 15.73
CA VAL A 237 -6.91 15.05 16.94
C VAL A 237 -5.48 14.80 17.43
N LYS A 238 -4.58 14.47 16.51
CA LYS A 238 -3.16 14.22 16.83
C LYS A 238 -2.29 14.46 15.61
N ASN A 239 -1.29 15.32 15.76
CA ASN A 239 -0.20 15.40 14.79
C ASN A 239 0.79 14.24 15.09
N LEU A 240 1.02 13.36 14.10
CA LEU A 240 1.94 12.22 14.23
C LEU A 240 3.37 12.59 13.82
N THR A 241 3.57 13.78 13.25
CA THR A 241 4.87 14.32 12.80
C THR A 241 5.43 15.41 13.73
N ASP A 242 4.60 16.10 14.53
CA ASP A 242 5.04 17.03 15.59
C ASP A 242 5.66 16.26 16.76
N GLY A 243 6.93 15.94 16.61
CA GLY A 243 7.73 15.26 17.59
C GLY A 243 8.95 14.69 16.90
N ARG A 244 10.15 15.13 17.32
CA ARG A 244 11.34 14.29 17.11
C ARG A 244 11.02 12.87 17.60
N PRO A 245 11.57 11.82 16.95
CA PRO A 245 11.10 10.46 17.11
C PRO A 245 11.25 10.03 18.57
N SER A 246 10.12 10.00 19.27
CA SER A 246 10.05 9.43 20.60
C SER A 246 8.73 8.67 20.70
N VAL A 247 8.91 7.39 20.98
CA VAL A 247 7.95 6.43 21.52
C VAL A 247 7.12 5.62 20.48
N ASN A 248 7.71 4.48 20.13
CA ASN A 248 7.15 3.12 20.03
C ASN A 248 6.24 2.71 18.87
N GLY A 249 6.83 2.08 17.84
CA GLY A 249 6.25 0.95 17.06
C GLY A 249 6.26 1.14 15.54
N THR A 250 6.13 0.16 14.66
CA THR A 250 6.44 0.27 13.20
C THR A 250 5.35 0.87 12.30
N THR A 251 5.63 2.04 11.74
CA THR A 251 5.04 2.67 10.55
C THR A 251 6.13 3.55 9.95
N LEU A 252 6.35 3.47 8.65
CA LEU A 252 7.37 4.27 7.97
C LEU A 252 6.67 5.32 7.11
N LEU A 253 7.02 6.59 7.33
CA LEU A 253 6.64 7.70 6.47
C LEU A 253 7.81 7.97 5.52
N TYR A 254 7.61 7.64 4.26
CA TYR A 254 8.51 8.01 3.18
C TYR A 254 8.05 9.34 2.57
N GLN A 255 9.01 10.10 2.05
CA GLN A 255 8.76 11.23 1.17
C GLN A 255 9.52 10.99 -0.12
N HIS A 256 8.86 11.27 -1.23
CA HIS A 256 9.33 10.97 -2.57
C HIS A 256 9.29 12.27 -3.39
N GLN A 257 10.38 13.03 -3.38
CA GLN A 257 10.47 14.28 -4.13
C GLN A 257 10.68 13.98 -5.61
N ILE A 258 9.72 14.38 -6.44
CA ILE A 258 9.81 14.32 -7.91
C ILE A 258 10.22 15.71 -8.40
N GLY A 259 11.42 15.80 -8.97
CA GLY A 259 11.92 17.01 -9.62
C GLY A 259 11.29 17.22 -11.00
N THR A 260 11.42 18.43 -11.53
CA THR A 260 10.84 18.87 -12.81
C THR A 260 11.33 18.10 -14.05
N SER A 261 12.37 17.28 -13.91
CA SER A 261 12.94 16.43 -14.95
C SER A 261 12.70 14.92 -14.74
N GLY A 262 11.82 14.54 -13.82
CA GLY A 262 11.63 13.14 -13.40
C GLY A 262 12.71 12.64 -12.43
N SER A 263 13.63 13.50 -11.97
CA SER A 263 14.62 13.12 -10.95
C SER A 263 13.94 12.83 -9.62
N PHE A 264 14.29 11.72 -8.98
CA PHE A 264 13.61 11.25 -7.79
C PHE A 264 14.53 11.24 -6.56
N SER A 265 14.08 11.83 -5.45
CA SER A 265 14.76 11.73 -4.15
C SER A 265 13.81 11.12 -3.12
N SER A 266 14.23 10.04 -2.47
CA SER A 266 13.46 9.42 -1.39
C SER A 266 14.09 9.75 -0.06
N LYS A 267 13.29 10.24 0.88
CA LYS A 267 13.72 10.49 2.25
C LYS A 267 12.77 9.81 3.21
N ILE A 268 13.34 9.03 4.13
CA ILE A 268 12.61 8.56 5.30
C ILE A 268 12.39 9.79 6.19
N LEU A 269 11.13 10.19 6.37
CA LEU A 269 10.78 11.31 7.24
C LEU A 269 10.56 10.86 8.68
N TRP A 270 9.99 9.67 8.83
CA TRP A 270 9.69 9.13 10.15
C TRP A 270 9.70 7.60 10.11
N VAL A 271 10.35 7.00 11.09
CA VAL A 271 10.26 5.57 11.39
C VAL A 271 9.77 5.49 12.81
N ALA A 272 8.75 4.70 13.01
CA ALA A 272 8.15 4.64 14.32
C ALA A 272 8.87 3.63 15.25
N ILE A 273 9.85 2.87 14.71
CA ILE A 273 10.82 2.05 15.46
C ILE A 273 12.24 2.56 15.30
N VAL A 274 12.94 2.65 16.43
CA VAL A 274 14.37 2.92 16.52
C VAL A 274 15.17 1.62 16.58
N ASP A 275 16.45 1.67 16.19
CA ASP A 275 17.32 0.51 15.98
C ASP A 275 17.48 -0.44 17.19
N GLU A 276 17.13 -0.01 18.40
CA GLU A 276 17.29 -0.78 19.64
C GLU A 276 16.12 -1.74 19.94
N ASP A 277 14.94 -1.54 19.36
CA ASP A 277 13.69 -2.26 19.75
C ASP A 277 13.12 -3.18 18.64
N ARG A 278 13.90 -3.53 17.63
CA ARG A 278 13.38 -4.25 16.45
C ARG A 278 12.82 -5.65 16.72
N CYS A 279 13.21 -6.28 17.84
CA CYS A 279 12.64 -7.56 18.29
C CYS A 279 11.41 -7.40 19.20
N VAL A 280 11.08 -6.20 19.66
CA VAL A 280 9.85 -5.90 20.42
C VAL A 280 8.61 -5.95 19.51
N VAL A 281 8.82 -5.77 18.20
CA VAL A 281 7.78 -5.89 17.19
C VAL A 281 7.27 -7.31 17.13
N LYS A 282 6.06 -7.51 17.65
CA LYS A 282 5.33 -8.76 17.47
C LYS A 282 5.21 -9.04 15.97
N GLY A 283 5.53 -10.27 15.56
CA GLY A 283 5.53 -10.68 14.15
C GLY A 283 6.74 -10.26 13.31
N ALA A 284 7.79 -9.69 13.93
CA ALA A 284 9.10 -9.52 13.30
C ALA A 284 9.67 -10.83 12.73
N CYS A 285 9.46 -11.92 13.47
CA CYS A 285 9.78 -13.26 13.06
C CYS A 285 8.49 -14.08 12.92
N GLY A 286 8.52 -15.07 12.04
CA GLY A 286 7.37 -15.94 11.76
C GLY A 286 6.95 -16.78 12.96
N LEU A 287 5.88 -17.56 12.78
CA LEU A 287 5.31 -18.36 13.86
C LEU A 287 6.34 -19.35 14.42
N ASN A 288 6.26 -19.60 15.73
CA ASN A 288 7.16 -20.50 16.47
C ASN A 288 8.65 -20.17 16.37
N SER A 289 9.01 -18.91 16.08
CA SER A 289 10.40 -18.45 16.05
C SER A 289 10.62 -17.30 17.02
N TYR A 290 11.87 -17.07 17.42
CA TYR A 290 12.26 -15.96 18.28
C TYR A 290 13.22 -15.03 17.57
N CYS A 291 13.21 -13.76 17.98
CA CYS A 291 14.01 -12.70 17.38
C CYS A 291 15.26 -12.41 18.21
N SER A 292 16.39 -12.18 17.54
CA SER A 292 17.58 -11.56 18.12
C SER A 292 18.04 -10.39 17.26
N LEU A 293 18.61 -9.38 17.88
CA LEU A 293 19.28 -8.31 17.16
C LEU A 293 20.53 -8.86 16.46
N ASN A 294 20.76 -8.44 15.21
CA ASN A 294 21.94 -8.81 14.42
C ASN A 294 22.44 -7.58 13.63
N GLY A 295 23.36 -6.82 14.24
CA GLY A 295 23.82 -5.54 13.72
C GLY A 295 22.65 -4.57 13.50
N THR A 296 22.54 -4.02 12.29
CA THR A 296 21.42 -3.14 11.88
C THR A 296 20.20 -3.90 11.36
N GLY A 297 20.20 -5.25 11.42
CA GLY A 297 19.03 -6.12 11.13
C GLY A 297 18.55 -6.93 12.34
N ILE A 298 17.48 -7.69 12.15
CA ILE A 298 17.06 -8.76 13.08
C ILE A 298 17.42 -10.12 12.48
N ALA A 299 17.58 -11.12 13.32
CA ALA A 299 17.70 -12.51 12.93
C ALA A 299 16.63 -13.34 13.66
N CYS A 300 16.03 -14.27 12.92
CA CYS A 300 14.97 -15.14 13.42
C CYS A 300 15.52 -16.55 13.58
N PHE A 301 15.21 -17.19 14.71
CA PHE A 301 15.73 -18.49 15.10
C PHE A 301 14.61 -19.43 15.54
N CYS A 302 14.79 -20.73 15.30
CA CYS A 302 13.89 -21.75 15.82
C CYS A 302 14.32 -22.18 17.22
N PRO A 303 13.37 -22.32 18.17
CA PRO A 303 13.64 -22.94 19.45
C PRO A 303 13.97 -24.44 19.28
N PRO A 304 14.59 -25.09 20.29
CA PRO A 304 14.82 -26.53 20.27
C PRO A 304 13.55 -27.33 19.97
N GLY A 305 13.67 -28.37 19.14
CA GLY A 305 12.52 -29.18 18.69
C GLY A 305 11.75 -28.58 17.51
N PHE A 306 12.18 -27.44 16.98
CA PHE A 306 11.62 -26.84 15.77
C PHE A 306 12.69 -26.68 14.68
N ILE A 307 12.25 -26.79 13.43
CA ILE A 307 13.06 -26.52 12.24
C ILE A 307 12.43 -25.40 11.42
N TYR A 308 13.23 -24.70 10.63
CA TYR A 308 12.74 -23.65 9.73
C TYR A 308 11.72 -24.25 8.75
N ILE A 309 10.68 -23.48 8.43
CA ILE A 309 9.75 -23.83 7.34
C ILE A 309 10.52 -23.85 6.02
N ASP A 310 11.32 -22.80 5.79
CA ASP A 310 12.24 -22.63 4.67
C ASP A 310 13.59 -22.14 5.24
N PRO A 311 14.67 -22.95 5.19
CA PRO A 311 15.99 -22.57 5.69
C PRO A 311 16.58 -21.33 5.01
N GLU A 312 16.16 -21.01 3.77
CA GLU A 312 16.59 -19.81 3.06
C GLU A 312 15.82 -18.56 3.50
N LYS A 313 14.71 -18.74 4.23
CA LYS A 313 13.84 -17.66 4.72
C LYS A 313 13.48 -17.83 6.19
N PRO A 314 14.44 -17.65 7.12
CA PRO A 314 14.21 -17.79 8.56
C PRO A 314 13.05 -16.93 9.12
N GLN A 315 12.72 -15.82 8.46
CA GLN A 315 11.61 -14.94 8.81
C GLN A 315 10.21 -15.55 8.62
N GLU A 316 10.07 -16.63 7.84
CA GLU A 316 8.77 -17.30 7.65
C GLU A 316 8.36 -18.11 8.88
N GLY A 317 9.31 -18.40 9.77
CA GLY A 317 9.08 -19.07 11.05
C GLY A 317 9.48 -20.53 11.03
N CYS A 318 8.97 -21.27 12.00
CA CYS A 318 9.38 -22.62 12.30
C CYS A 318 8.20 -23.57 12.44
N LYS A 319 8.46 -24.85 12.15
CA LYS A 319 7.54 -25.97 12.35
C LYS A 319 8.16 -26.98 13.30
N LEU A 320 7.31 -27.76 13.97
CA LEU A 320 7.77 -28.80 14.88
C LEU A 320 8.61 -29.82 14.10
N ASN A 321 9.73 -30.23 14.68
CA ASN A 321 10.60 -31.27 14.14
C ASN A 321 10.08 -32.66 14.53
N SER A 322 8.82 -32.93 14.20
CA SER A 322 8.15 -34.21 14.49
C SER A 322 7.75 -34.88 13.19
N THR A 323 8.04 -36.17 13.06
CA THR A 323 7.27 -37.05 12.17
C THR A 323 5.99 -37.46 12.90
N ILE A 324 4.91 -37.73 12.16
CA ILE A 324 3.60 -38.13 12.71
C ILE A 324 3.70 -39.39 13.62
N GLU A 325 4.82 -40.11 13.57
CA GLU A 325 5.14 -41.29 14.37
C GLU A 325 5.39 -40.97 15.86
N ASP A 326 5.87 -39.77 16.22
CA ASP A 326 6.21 -39.42 17.61
C ASP A 326 4.98 -39.19 18.53
N CYS A 327 3.77 -39.16 17.96
CA CYS A 327 2.51 -39.01 18.71
C CYS A 327 1.77 -40.33 18.95
N LEU A 328 2.33 -41.47 18.53
CA LEU A 328 1.70 -42.79 18.65
C LEU A 328 2.30 -43.69 19.74
N GLU A 329 3.22 -43.17 20.56
CA GLU A 329 3.68 -43.80 21.82
C GLU A 329 3.17 -43.03 23.05
#